data_AF-G8QKJ0-F1
#
_entry.id   AF-G8QKJ0-F1
#
_cell.length_a   1.000
_cell.length_b   1.000
_cell.length_c   1.000
_cell.angle_alpha   90.00
_cell.angle_beta   90.00
_cell.angle_gamma   90.00
#
_symmetry.space_group_name_H-M   'P 1'
#
loop_
_entity.id
_entity.type
_entity.pdbx_description
1 polymer ?
#
loop_
_entity_poly.entity_id
_entity_poly.type
_entity_poly.pdbx_seq_one_letter_code
_entity_poly.pdbx_strand_id
1 'polypeptide(L)'
;MRIFLAIALAVLLSGCATVDFQPYEGKNNSYEGNGGTKVVVDGIDFWANGTPPRKYTIIGMVVSEVGSGVGDESLIRNAVASEVKKQQVRIQPVDATAW
;
A
#
# COMPACT_ATOMS: atom_id res chain seq x y z
N MET A 1 -40.34 9.65 7.93
CA MET A 1 -39.43 10.82 8.00
C MET A 1 -38.18 10.56 8.86
N ARG A 2 -38.30 9.99 10.07
CA ARG A 2 -37.15 9.71 10.97
C ARG A 2 -36.12 8.73 10.39
N ILE A 3 -36.58 7.67 9.71
CA ILE A 3 -35.69 6.66 9.09
C ILE A 3 -34.87 7.25 7.93
N PHE A 4 -35.50 8.09 7.09
CA PHE A 4 -34.80 8.79 6.01
C PHE A 4 -33.71 9.74 6.54
N LEU A 5 -33.95 10.41 7.67
CA LEU A 5 -32.95 11.26 8.33
C LEU A 5 -31.78 10.43 8.89
N ALA A 6 -32.06 9.27 9.46
CA ALA A 6 -31.03 8.37 9.98
C ALA A 6 -30.14 7.78 8.86
N ILE A 7 -30.74 7.42 7.72
CA ILE A 7 -29.99 6.93 6.54
C ILE A 7 -29.14 8.05 5.95
N ALA A 8 -29.69 9.27 5.80
CA ALA A 8 -28.94 10.42 5.30
C ALA A 8 -27.75 10.76 6.21
N LEU A 9 -27.92 10.68 7.54
CA LEU A 9 -26.85 10.90 8.49
C LEU A 9 -25.76 9.81 8.40
N ALA A 10 -26.15 8.54 8.26
CA ALA A 10 -25.21 7.43 8.12
C ALA A 10 -24.32 7.54 6.87
N VAL A 11 -24.86 8.02 5.74
CA VAL A 11 -24.09 8.24 4.50
C VAL A 11 -23.10 9.41 4.64
N LEU A 12 -23.42 10.42 5.45
CA LEU A 12 -22.50 11.52 5.72
C LEU A 12 -21.31 11.12 6.61
N LEU A 13 -21.44 10.02 7.37
CA LEU A 13 -20.40 9.50 8.26
C LEU A 13 -19.44 8.51 7.57
N SER A 14 -19.74 8.06 6.36
CA SER A 14 -18.78 7.27 5.55
C SER A 14 -17.77 8.20 4.87
N GLY A 15 -16.79 8.68 5.65
CA GLY A 15 -15.59 9.29 5.08
C GLY A 15 -14.80 8.26 4.30
N CYS A 16 -14.50 8.54 3.03
CA CYS A 16 -13.62 7.70 2.24
C CYS A 16 -12.19 7.92 2.76
N ALA A 17 -11.64 6.93 3.46
CA ALA A 17 -10.22 6.93 3.80
C ALA A 17 -9.43 6.84 2.49
N THR A 18 -8.90 7.96 2.03
CA THR A 18 -8.00 7.98 0.88
C THR A 18 -6.59 7.65 1.33
N VAL A 19 -5.88 6.93 0.47
CA VAL A 19 -4.49 6.59 0.69
C VAL A 19 -3.73 7.07 -0.53
N ASP A 20 -2.83 8.03 -0.32
CA ASP A 20 -2.14 8.72 -1.39
C ASP A 20 -0.79 8.05 -1.67
N PHE A 21 -0.53 7.74 -2.94
CA PHE A 21 0.76 7.24 -3.38
C PHE A 21 1.58 8.36 -4.00
N GLN A 22 2.79 8.55 -3.49
CA GLN A 22 3.75 9.53 -3.98
C GLN A 22 4.95 8.78 -4.60
N PRO A 23 5.18 8.89 -5.92
CA PRO A 23 6.31 8.26 -6.58
C PRO A 23 7.64 8.73 -5.99
N TYR A 24 8.59 7.81 -5.86
CA TYR A 24 9.92 8.16 -5.37
C TYR A 24 10.80 8.61 -6.54
N GLU A 25 11.33 9.83 -6.45
CA GLU A 25 12.29 10.38 -7.42
C GLU A 25 13.65 10.61 -6.73
N GLY A 26 14.62 9.76 -7.07
CA GLY A 26 15.97 9.85 -6.53
C GLY A 26 17.02 9.41 -7.55
N LYS A 27 18.14 10.13 -7.62
CA LYS A 27 19.24 9.82 -8.55
C LYS A 27 19.85 8.44 -8.30
N ASN A 28 19.93 8.03 -7.03
CA ASN A 28 20.42 6.72 -6.61
C ASN A 28 19.29 6.00 -5.87
N ASN A 29 18.71 4.97 -6.50
CA ASN A 29 17.56 4.23 -5.97
C ASN A 29 17.87 2.72 -5.89
N SER A 30 19.02 2.36 -5.32
CA SER A 30 19.42 0.98 -5.08
C SER A 30 20.00 0.86 -3.69
N TYR A 31 19.40 -0.01 -2.88
CA TYR A 31 19.72 -0.18 -1.46
C TYR A 31 20.05 -1.64 -1.18
N GLU A 32 21.01 -1.88 -0.30
CA GLU A 32 21.30 -3.20 0.26
C GLU A 32 20.59 -3.31 1.62
N GLY A 33 19.70 -4.29 1.76
CA GLY A 33 19.00 -4.49 3.02
C GLY A 33 19.63 -5.61 3.87
N ASN A 34 19.45 -5.49 5.18
CA ASN A 34 20.19 -6.27 6.19
C ASN A 34 19.35 -7.37 6.85
N GLY A 35 18.07 -7.49 6.48
CA GLY A 35 17.12 -8.38 7.13
C GLY A 35 16.32 -7.70 8.24
N GLY A 36 15.31 -8.42 8.73
CA GLY A 36 14.34 -7.95 9.72
C GLY A 36 13.24 -8.98 9.93
N THR A 37 12.15 -8.57 10.58
CA THR A 37 10.94 -9.37 10.71
C THR A 37 10.05 -9.21 9.48
N LYS A 38 9.41 -10.29 9.03
CA LYS A 38 8.58 -10.30 7.82
C LYS A 38 7.20 -10.83 8.12
N VAL A 39 6.18 -10.17 7.57
CA VAL A 39 4.81 -10.68 7.49
C VAL A 39 4.39 -10.66 6.03
N VAL A 40 3.73 -11.73 5.57
CA VAL A 40 3.20 -11.80 4.21
C VAL A 40 1.71 -11.50 4.25
N VAL A 41 1.25 -10.52 3.47
CA VAL A 41 -0.17 -10.19 3.30
C VAL A 41 -0.45 -10.16 1.80
N ASP A 42 -1.40 -10.99 1.35
CA ASP A 42 -1.77 -11.11 -0.06
C ASP A 42 -0.59 -11.34 -1.03
N GLY A 43 0.40 -12.13 -0.60
CA GLY A 43 1.61 -12.42 -1.38
C GLY A 43 2.63 -11.27 -1.42
N ILE A 44 2.38 -10.16 -0.71
CA ILE A 44 3.30 -9.04 -0.56
C ILE A 44 4.07 -9.20 0.76
N ASP A 45 5.39 -9.11 0.67
CA ASP A 45 6.28 -9.14 1.83
C ASP A 45 6.30 -7.77 2.52
N PHE A 46 5.73 -7.69 3.73
CA PHE A 46 5.85 -6.53 4.62
C PHE A 46 7.01 -6.77 5.58
N TRP A 47 8.05 -5.94 5.44
CA TRP A 47 9.21 -5.96 6.32
C TRP A 47 9.02 -4.96 7.46
N ALA A 48 9.21 -5.41 8.69
CA ALA A 48 9.18 -4.64 9.92
C ALA A 48 10.47 -4.88 10.72
N ASN A 49 10.84 -3.95 11.60
CA ASN A 49 12.07 -4.04 12.41
C ASN A 49 13.33 -4.34 11.58
N GLY A 50 13.45 -3.71 10.40
CA GLY A 50 14.57 -3.95 9.49
C GLY A 50 14.20 -3.70 8.03
N THR A 51 14.96 -4.33 7.12
CA THR A 51 14.80 -4.19 5.66
C THR A 51 14.83 -5.57 4.99
N PRO A 52 14.36 -5.71 3.73
CA PRO A 52 14.49 -6.98 3.02
C PRO A 52 15.96 -7.45 2.98
N PRO A 53 16.29 -8.73 3.21
CA PRO A 53 17.65 -9.26 3.20
C PRO A 53 18.16 -9.46 1.77
N ARG A 54 18.04 -8.42 0.93
CA ARG A 54 18.40 -8.39 -0.48
C ARG A 54 18.46 -6.94 -0.98
N LYS A 55 19.00 -6.76 -2.18
CA LYS A 55 18.90 -5.48 -2.90
C LYS A 55 17.44 -5.11 -3.19
N TYR A 56 17.10 -3.84 -2.99
CA TYR A 56 15.77 -3.30 -3.28
C TYR A 56 15.84 -1.86 -3.78
N THR A 57 14.75 -1.40 -4.37
CA THR A 57 14.53 -0.02 -4.80
C THR A 57 13.25 0.49 -4.15
N ILE A 58 13.13 1.81 -3.99
CA ILE A 58 11.93 2.46 -3.50
C ILE A 58 11.13 2.93 -4.71
N ILE A 59 9.90 2.45 -4.84
CA ILE A 59 8.97 2.86 -5.91
C ILE A 59 8.19 4.13 -5.56
N GLY A 60 8.00 4.38 -4.26
CA GLY A 60 7.23 5.50 -3.74
C GLY A 60 6.89 5.31 -2.27
N MET A 61 6.14 6.28 -1.76
CA MET A 61 5.63 6.31 -0.41
C MET A 61 4.11 6.32 -0.44
N VAL A 62 3.52 5.56 0.49
CA VAL A 62 2.09 5.63 0.75
C VAL A 62 1.87 6.51 1.97
N VAL A 63 1.15 7.61 1.79
CA VAL A 63 0.77 8.54 2.85
C VAL A 63 -0.70 8.31 3.19
N SER A 64 -0.97 8.13 4.46
CA SER A 64 -2.31 7.90 4.98
C SER A 64 -2.59 8.93 6.06
N GLU A 65 -3.72 9.64 5.95
CA GLU A 65 -4.23 10.51 7.03
C GLU A 65 -4.93 9.71 8.13
N VAL A 66 -5.13 8.40 7.92
CA VAL A 66 -5.69 7.50 8.92
C VAL A 66 -4.72 7.46 10.12
N GLY A 67 -5.23 7.86 11.29
CA GLY A 67 -4.45 8.09 12.52
C GLY A 67 -3.83 6.83 13.15
N SER A 68 -3.60 6.85 14.47
CA SER A 68 -3.04 5.73 15.24
C SER A 68 -4.13 4.87 15.90
N GLY A 69 -5.29 4.76 15.26
CA GLY A 69 -6.46 4.01 15.71
C GLY A 69 -6.38 2.51 15.45
N VAL A 70 -7.35 1.77 15.99
CA VAL A 70 -7.43 0.31 15.85
C VAL A 70 -7.90 -0.03 14.42
N GLY A 71 -7.05 -0.73 13.66
CA GLY A 71 -7.35 -1.18 12.28
C GLY A 71 -6.52 -0.48 11.19
N ASP A 72 -5.83 0.61 11.55
CA ASP A 72 -5.15 1.49 10.58
C ASP A 72 -3.97 0.79 9.89
N GLU A 73 -3.29 -0.09 10.61
CA GLU A 73 -2.22 -0.93 10.05
C GLU A 73 -2.73 -1.83 8.92
N SER A 74 -3.93 -2.41 9.06
CA SER A 74 -4.50 -3.28 8.03
C SER A 74 -4.92 -2.50 6.79
N LEU A 75 -5.44 -1.29 6.96
CA LEU A 75 -5.81 -0.39 5.87
C LEU A 75 -4.58 0.04 5.07
N ILE A 76 -3.52 0.47 5.76
CA ILE A 76 -2.25 0.87 5.13
C ILE A 76 -1.63 -0.31 4.36
N ARG A 77 -1.58 -1.50 4.97
CA ARG A 77 -1.04 -2.70 4.31
C ARG A 77 -1.84 -3.05 3.05
N ASN A 78 -3.17 -3.01 3.11
CA ASN A 78 -4.01 -3.28 1.94
C ASN A 78 -3.80 -2.25 0.82
N ALA A 79 -3.67 -0.97 1.16
CA ALA A 79 -3.41 0.08 0.19
C ALA A 79 -2.03 -0.07 -0.47
N VAL A 80 -0.99 -0.36 0.32
CA VAL A 80 0.36 -0.67 -0.20
C VAL A 80 0.31 -1.90 -1.12
N ALA A 81 -0.35 -2.98 -0.71
CA ALA A 81 -0.47 -4.18 -1.52
C ALA A 81 -1.20 -3.93 -2.85
N SER A 82 -2.26 -3.10 -2.84
CA SER A 82 -2.98 -2.68 -4.04
C SER A 82 -2.08 -1.93 -5.00
N GLU A 83 -1.28 -0.98 -4.51
CA GLU A 83 -0.40 -0.18 -5.35
C GLU A 83 0.76 -1.00 -5.92
N VAL A 84 1.35 -1.90 -5.12
CA VAL A 84 2.36 -2.85 -5.59
C VAL A 84 1.79 -3.73 -6.72
N LYS A 85 0.56 -4.22 -6.58
CA LYS A 85 -0.10 -5.01 -7.64
C LYS A 85 -0.30 -4.19 -8.92
N LYS A 86 -0.75 -2.93 -8.83
CA LYS A 86 -0.89 -2.05 -10.02
C LYS A 86 0.45 -1.84 -10.72
N GLN A 87 1.52 -1.62 -9.97
CA GLN A 87 2.85 -1.41 -10.54
C GLN A 87 3.48 -2.69 -11.08
N GLN A 88 3.25 -3.82 -10.43
CA GLN A 88 3.71 -5.12 -10.94
C GLN A 88 3.03 -5.44 -12.28
N VAL A 89 1.74 -5.11 -12.44
CA VAL A 89 1.04 -5.20 -13.73
C VAL A 89 1.64 -4.26 -14.78
N ARG A 90 2.07 -3.05 -14.38
CA ARG A 90 2.73 -2.08 -15.27
C ARG A 90 4.16 -2.48 -15.67
N ILE A 91 4.85 -3.29 -14.85
CA ILE A 91 6.23 -3.75 -15.08
C ILE A 91 6.26 -5.14 -15.75
N GLN A 92 5.15 -5.87 -15.79
CA GLN A 92 5.09 -7.11 -16.56
C GLN A 92 5.40 -6.81 -18.03
N PRO A 93 6.39 -7.49 -18.65
CA PRO A 93 6.68 -7.30 -20.06
C PRO A 93 5.43 -7.71 -20.83
N VAL A 94 5.09 -6.95 -21.87
CA VAL A 94 4.00 -7.22 -22.82
C VAL A 94 4.30 -8.48 -23.68
N ASP A 95 5.21 -9.35 -23.23
CA ASP A 95 5.99 -10.24 -24.09
C ASP A 95 5.93 -11.72 -23.63
N ALA A 96 5.06 -12.06 -22.68
CA ALA A 96 4.95 -13.45 -22.18
C ALA A 96 4.00 -14.34 -23.00
N THR A 97 3.57 -13.92 -24.19
CA THR A 97 2.72 -14.72 -25.10
C THR A 97 3.26 -14.82 -26.53
N ALA A 98 4.57 -14.72 -26.72
CA ALA A 98 5.23 -14.97 -28.00
C ALA A 98 6.10 -16.23 -27.96
N TRP A 99 5.50 -17.38 -27.64
CA TRP A 99 5.96 -18.73 -28.04
C TRP A 99 4.76 -19.64 -28.22
#